data_AF-A0A523D6P9-F1
#
_entry.id   AF-A0A523D6P9-F1
#
_cell.length_a   1.000
_cell.length_b   1.000
_cell.length_c   1.000
_cell.angle_alpha   90.00
_cell.angle_beta   90.00
_cell.angle_gamma   90.00
#
_symmetry.space_group_name_H-M   'P 1'
#
loop_
_entity.id
_entity.type
_entity.pdbx_description
1 polymer ?
#
loop_
_entity_poly.entity_id
_entity_poly.type
_entity_poly.pdbx_seq_one_letter_code
_entity_poly.pdbx_strand_id
1 'polypeptide(L)'
;MSETTTVEGAANLFGELPTAPTTKKASKAKQDREVIEFKDFDVVAALGILMKAMESVFKQKVAAAKEYAIDTFVKKMLKDGIKPDSFTARGELGTALVSLRKRGSNLKVDEETAEKLIAQGIHLEVIESVPERLIINPEILEDQEAIQAVAEAIKTHPKLKDKVVVMKQAAEKHYAVSEMTIPQLAIKAKDEAEIREVIGKLSSVSVGRFVIEECADGGEQKKKAMEILFGRGIL
;
A
#
# COMPACT_ATOMS: atom_id res chain seq x y z
N MET A 1 42.95 -37.29 -27.36
CA MET A 1 43.21 -36.16 -26.44
C MET A 1 41.85 -35.59 -26.08
N SER A 2 41.39 -35.90 -24.87
CA SER A 2 40.05 -35.59 -24.37
C SER A 2 40.11 -34.28 -23.59
N GLU A 3 39.48 -33.24 -24.10
CA GLU A 3 39.26 -32.01 -23.34
C GLU A 3 38.05 -32.20 -22.43
N THR A 4 38.34 -32.45 -21.16
CA THR A 4 37.39 -32.41 -20.05
C THR A 4 36.93 -30.97 -19.83
N THR A 5 35.75 -30.62 -20.35
CA THR A 5 35.07 -29.37 -19.98
C THR A 5 34.38 -29.59 -18.64
N THR A 6 34.93 -28.98 -17.60
CA THR A 6 34.56 -29.19 -16.20
C THR A 6 33.19 -28.62 -15.86
N VAL A 7 32.52 -29.32 -14.95
CA VAL A 7 31.21 -29.07 -14.32
C VAL A 7 31.09 -27.70 -13.63
N GLU A 8 32.17 -26.93 -13.56
CA GLU A 8 32.24 -25.62 -12.88
C GLU A 8 31.54 -24.48 -13.64
N GLY A 9 31.36 -24.60 -14.96
CA GLY A 9 30.66 -23.58 -15.77
C GLY A 9 29.15 -23.50 -15.51
N ALA A 10 28.53 -24.59 -15.03
CA ALA A 10 27.10 -24.65 -14.76
C ALA A 10 26.73 -24.12 -13.37
N ALA A 11 27.63 -24.22 -12.39
CA ALA A 11 27.40 -23.77 -11.01
C ALA A 11 27.36 -22.22 -10.90
N ASN A 12 28.05 -21.50 -11.79
CA ASN A 12 28.09 -20.03 -11.79
C ASN A 12 26.80 -19.35 -12.29
N LEU A 13 25.83 -20.11 -12.82
CA LEU A 13 24.52 -19.59 -13.21
C LEU A 13 23.46 -19.66 -12.09
N PHE A 14 23.75 -20.36 -10.99
CA PHE A 14 22.80 -20.66 -9.92
C PHE A 14 23.26 -20.24 -8.52
N GLY A 15 24.19 -19.27 -8.43
CA GLY A 15 24.66 -18.67 -7.18
C GLY A 15 23.90 -17.40 -6.76
N GLU A 16 24.09 -17.00 -5.49
CA GLU A 16 23.29 -16.04 -4.71
C GLU A 16 23.03 -14.65 -5.33
N LEU A 17 21.88 -14.10 -4.92
CA LEU A 17 21.18 -12.90 -5.40
C LEU A 17 22.03 -11.63 -5.57
N PRO A 18 22.14 -11.09 -6.81
CA PRO A 18 22.35 -9.67 -7.03
C PRO A 18 20.99 -8.96 -7.16
N THR A 19 20.81 -7.87 -6.42
CA THR A 19 19.70 -6.92 -6.59
C THR A 19 19.76 -6.31 -8.00
N ALA A 20 18.73 -6.59 -8.82
CA ALA A 20 18.68 -6.15 -10.20
C ALA A 20 18.67 -4.61 -10.32
N PRO A 21 19.52 -4.00 -11.17
CA PRO A 21 19.45 -2.57 -11.46
C PRO A 21 18.22 -2.26 -12.33
N THR A 22 17.36 -1.36 -11.85
CA THR A 22 16.24 -0.82 -12.62
C THR A 22 16.76 -0.02 -13.82
N THR A 23 16.63 -0.58 -15.02
CA THR A 23 16.92 0.12 -16.28
C THR A 23 15.82 1.15 -16.56
N LYS A 24 16.16 2.44 -16.38
CA LYS A 24 15.29 3.55 -16.79
C LYS A 24 15.15 3.54 -18.32
N LYS A 25 13.93 3.32 -18.81
CA LYS A 25 13.59 3.49 -20.23
C LYS A 25 13.89 4.93 -20.66
N ALA A 26 14.74 5.11 -21.66
CA ALA A 26 14.96 6.40 -22.31
C ALA A 26 13.65 6.83 -23.00
N SER A 27 13.07 7.95 -22.57
CA SER A 27 11.89 8.53 -23.20
C SER A 27 12.28 9.20 -24.51
N LYS A 28 11.58 8.84 -25.61
CA LYS A 28 11.68 9.55 -26.89
C LYS A 28 11.48 11.06 -26.68
N ALA A 29 12.43 11.86 -27.17
CA ALA A 29 12.33 13.31 -27.18
C ALA A 29 11.06 13.75 -27.92
N LYS A 30 10.20 14.52 -27.25
CA LYS A 30 8.99 15.09 -27.86
C LYS A 30 9.39 16.22 -28.81
N GLN A 31 8.83 16.17 -30.01
CA GLN A 31 8.91 17.21 -31.03
C GLN A 31 8.49 18.58 -30.47
N ASP A 32 9.28 19.63 -30.76
CA ASP A 32 9.01 20.99 -30.31
C ASP A 32 7.65 21.45 -30.83
N ARG A 33 6.78 21.84 -29.90
CA ARG A 33 5.43 22.32 -30.19
C ARG A 33 5.46 23.84 -30.30
N GLU A 34 4.66 24.37 -31.21
CA GLU A 34 4.44 25.81 -31.35
C GLU A 34 3.88 26.39 -30.04
N VAL A 35 4.54 27.44 -29.53
CA VAL A 35 4.13 28.15 -28.30
C VAL A 35 3.35 29.38 -28.72
N ILE A 36 2.05 29.39 -28.43
CA ILE A 36 1.14 30.51 -28.68
C ILE A 36 0.87 31.19 -27.34
N GLU A 37 1.15 32.49 -27.24
CA GLU A 37 0.87 33.27 -26.03
C GLU A 37 -0.64 33.56 -25.91
N PHE A 38 -1.23 33.16 -24.78
CA PHE A 38 -2.65 33.37 -24.48
C PHE A 38 -2.80 34.01 -23.10
N LYS A 39 -3.25 35.27 -23.04
CA LYS A 39 -3.24 36.08 -21.81
C LYS A 39 -4.06 35.50 -20.66
N ASP A 40 -5.15 34.80 -20.96
CA ASP A 40 -5.99 34.18 -19.91
C ASP A 40 -5.40 32.85 -19.39
N PHE A 41 -4.34 32.34 -20.00
CA PHE A 41 -3.69 31.11 -19.55
C PHE A 41 -2.99 31.28 -18.20
N ASP A 42 -2.57 32.50 -17.86
CA ASP A 42 -2.05 32.84 -16.53
C ASP A 42 -3.14 32.71 -15.46
N VAL A 43 -4.38 33.13 -15.77
CA VAL A 43 -5.53 32.98 -14.87
C VAL A 43 -5.87 31.49 -14.67
N VAL A 44 -5.87 30.71 -15.76
CA VAL A 44 -6.10 29.26 -15.70
C VAL A 44 -4.99 28.55 -14.90
N ALA A 45 -3.74 28.94 -15.09
CA ALA A 45 -2.61 28.42 -14.33
C ALA A 45 -2.73 28.76 -12.84
N ALA A 46 -3.10 30.00 -12.51
CA ALA A 46 -3.34 30.44 -11.13
C ALA A 46 -4.47 29.63 -10.46
N LEU A 47 -5.59 29.41 -11.14
CA LEU A 47 -6.66 28.54 -10.66
C LEU A 47 -6.20 27.10 -10.47
N GLY A 48 -5.38 26.57 -11.38
CA GLY A 48 -4.80 25.24 -11.25
C GLY A 48 -3.87 25.09 -10.03
N ILE A 49 -3.08 26.12 -9.72
CA ILE A 49 -2.26 26.15 -8.50
C ILE A 49 -3.16 26.18 -7.26
N LEU A 50 -4.19 27.03 -7.25
CA LEU A 50 -5.14 27.14 -6.14
C LEU A 50 -5.85 25.80 -5.89
N MET A 51 -6.31 25.11 -6.93
CA MET A 51 -6.94 23.79 -6.81
C MET A 51 -6.01 22.75 -6.18
N LYS A 52 -4.73 22.72 -6.61
CA LYS A 52 -3.74 21.81 -6.02
C LYS A 52 -3.44 22.14 -4.55
N ALA A 53 -3.36 23.43 -4.22
CA ALA A 53 -3.18 23.87 -2.84
C ALA A 53 -4.38 23.46 -1.96
N MET A 54 -5.60 23.69 -2.44
CA MET A 54 -6.83 23.26 -1.77
C MET A 54 -6.91 21.74 -1.59
N GLU A 55 -6.50 20.96 -2.60
CA GLU A 55 -6.43 19.50 -2.51
C GLU A 55 -5.42 19.04 -1.46
N SER A 56 -4.26 19.71 -1.37
CA SER A 56 -3.25 19.44 -0.34
C SER A 56 -3.79 19.72 1.07
N VAL A 57 -4.41 20.89 1.28
CA VAL A 57 -5.03 21.25 2.56
C VAL A 57 -6.13 20.26 2.92
N PHE A 58 -6.97 19.87 1.96
CA PHE A 58 -8.00 18.85 2.16
C PHE A 58 -7.40 17.52 2.63
N LYS A 59 -6.34 17.03 1.97
CA LYS A 59 -5.63 15.79 2.37
C LYS A 59 -5.06 15.89 3.79
N GLN A 60 -4.49 17.03 4.17
CA GLN A 60 -3.98 17.26 5.52
C GLN A 60 -5.10 17.23 6.57
N LYS A 61 -6.25 17.89 6.31
CA LYS A 61 -7.39 17.86 7.23
C LYS A 61 -8.02 16.47 7.34
N VAL A 62 -8.06 15.70 6.25
CA VAL A 62 -8.48 14.29 6.30
C VAL A 62 -7.52 13.44 7.12
N ALA A 63 -6.20 13.65 7.00
CA ALA A 63 -5.21 12.96 7.82
C ALA A 63 -5.40 13.26 9.31
N ALA A 64 -5.54 14.54 9.67
CA ALA A 64 -5.81 14.95 11.06
C ALA A 64 -7.14 14.35 11.60
N ALA A 65 -8.19 14.31 10.77
CA ALA A 65 -9.45 13.67 11.15
C ALA A 65 -9.31 12.16 11.39
N LYS A 66 -8.47 11.48 10.59
CA LYS A 66 -8.15 10.06 10.81
C LYS A 66 -7.38 9.84 12.10
N GLU A 67 -6.40 10.68 12.43
CA GLU A 67 -5.66 10.60 13.69
C GLU A 67 -6.60 10.78 14.89
N TYR A 68 -7.48 11.77 14.85
CA TYR A 68 -8.49 11.97 15.89
C TYR A 68 -9.44 10.77 16.02
N ALA A 69 -9.83 10.16 14.89
CA ALA A 69 -10.64 8.96 14.88
C ALA A 69 -9.91 7.75 15.49
N ILE A 70 -8.62 7.56 15.19
CA ILE A 70 -7.79 6.52 15.82
C ILE A 70 -7.82 6.70 17.33
N ASP A 71 -7.57 7.91 17.83
CA ASP A 71 -7.56 8.19 19.27
C ASP A 71 -8.91 7.90 19.92
N THR A 72 -10.00 8.19 19.21
CA THR A 72 -11.35 7.85 19.65
C THR A 72 -11.58 6.34 19.71
N PHE A 73 -11.12 5.59 18.70
CA PHE A 73 -11.24 4.13 18.70
C PHE A 73 -10.39 3.50 19.81
N VAL A 74 -9.15 3.94 20.00
CA VAL A 74 -8.24 3.44 21.05
C VAL A 74 -8.88 3.65 22.44
N LYS A 75 -9.37 4.86 22.72
CA LYS A 75 -10.02 5.17 24.00
C LYS A 75 -11.26 4.32 24.26
N LYS A 76 -12.07 4.07 23.22
CA LYS A 76 -13.22 3.16 23.33
C LYS A 76 -12.80 1.71 23.56
N MET A 77 -11.77 1.23 22.86
CA MET A 77 -11.24 -0.13 23.07
C MET A 77 -10.78 -0.34 24.51
N LEU A 78 -9.99 0.59 25.04
CA LEU A 78 -9.50 0.51 26.42
C LEU A 78 -10.63 0.54 27.46
N LYS A 79 -11.69 1.31 27.18
CA LYS A 79 -12.81 1.46 28.10
C LYS A 79 -13.73 0.23 28.09
N ASP A 80 -14.10 -0.22 26.90
CA ASP A 80 -15.18 -1.20 26.72
C ASP A 80 -14.63 -2.64 26.54
N GLY A 81 -13.31 -2.79 26.34
CA GLY A 81 -12.65 -4.09 26.17
C GLY A 81 -13.08 -4.83 24.89
N ILE A 82 -13.70 -4.13 23.94
CA ILE A 82 -14.23 -4.69 22.69
C ILE A 82 -13.85 -3.83 21.50
N LYS A 83 -13.89 -4.43 20.30
CA LYS A 83 -13.72 -3.67 19.06
C LYS A 83 -14.85 -2.62 18.97
N PRO A 84 -14.55 -1.32 18.82
CA PRO A 84 -15.58 -0.30 18.79
C PRO A 84 -16.30 -0.32 17.45
N ASP A 85 -17.60 -0.02 17.50
CA ASP A 85 -18.40 0.14 16.30
C ASP A 85 -18.00 1.38 15.49
N SER A 86 -18.33 1.33 14.21
CA SER A 86 -18.22 2.50 13.33
C SER A 86 -19.11 3.62 13.85
N PHE A 87 -18.69 4.87 13.68
CA PHE A 87 -19.44 6.03 14.15
C PHE A 87 -19.57 7.09 13.06
N THR A 88 -20.60 7.91 13.16
CA THR A 88 -20.80 9.03 12.23
C THR A 88 -20.17 10.28 12.84
N ALA A 89 -19.15 10.83 12.16
CA ALA A 89 -18.63 12.15 12.47
C ALA A 89 -19.54 13.21 11.83
N ARG A 90 -19.92 14.23 12.60
CA ARG A 90 -20.75 15.35 12.13
C ARG A 90 -20.00 16.66 12.34
N GLY A 91 -19.89 17.45 11.29
CA GLY A 91 -19.49 18.85 11.33
C GLY A 91 -20.67 19.76 10.97
N GLU A 92 -20.41 21.06 10.92
CA GLU A 92 -21.42 22.10 10.63
C GLU A 92 -22.04 21.97 9.23
N LEU A 93 -21.29 21.43 8.26
CA LEU A 93 -21.72 21.33 6.86
C LEU A 93 -21.91 19.90 6.36
N GLY A 94 -21.56 18.89 7.13
CA GLY A 94 -21.66 17.53 6.63
C GLY A 94 -21.33 16.45 7.63
N THR A 95 -21.69 15.24 7.23
CA THR A 95 -21.45 14.03 8.00
C THR A 95 -20.59 13.06 7.20
N ALA A 96 -19.82 12.24 7.91
CA ALA A 96 -19.06 11.14 7.33
C ALA A 96 -19.09 9.94 8.27
N LEU A 97 -19.36 8.76 7.71
CA LEU A 97 -19.19 7.51 8.44
C LEU A 97 -17.69 7.22 8.59
N VAL A 98 -17.26 7.00 9.83
CA VAL A 98 -15.89 6.65 10.18
C VAL A 98 -15.88 5.21 10.66
N SER A 99 -15.09 4.37 9.98
CA SER A 99 -14.98 2.95 10.33
C SER A 99 -13.53 2.53 10.45
N LEU A 100 -13.25 1.71 11.48
CA LEU A 100 -11.99 1.03 11.67
C LEU A 100 -11.98 -0.30 10.91
N ARG A 101 -11.13 -0.42 9.89
CA ARG A 101 -11.02 -1.61 9.05
C ARG A 101 -9.70 -2.31 9.30
N LYS A 102 -9.68 -3.66 9.23
CA LYS A 102 -8.42 -4.41 9.18
C LYS A 102 -7.63 -3.98 7.95
N ARG A 103 -6.30 -4.00 8.05
CA ARG A 103 -5.45 -3.84 6.86
C ARG A 103 -5.72 -5.00 5.88
N GLY A 104 -5.53 -4.75 4.59
CA GLY A 104 -5.67 -5.80 3.58
C GLY A 104 -4.68 -6.92 3.84
N SER A 105 -5.08 -8.15 3.52
CA SER A 105 -4.26 -9.38 3.67
C SER A 105 -2.91 -9.30 2.95
N ASN A 106 -2.82 -8.52 1.87
CA ASN A 106 -1.59 -8.35 1.09
C ASN A 106 -0.53 -7.46 1.76
N LEU A 107 -0.88 -6.80 2.88
CA LEU A 107 0.05 -5.92 3.60
C LEU A 107 0.65 -6.71 4.77
N LYS A 108 1.89 -7.17 4.56
CA LYS A 108 2.68 -7.91 5.55
C LYS A 108 2.79 -7.11 6.85
N VAL A 109 2.53 -7.77 7.98
CA VAL A 109 2.85 -7.24 9.32
C VAL A 109 4.36 -7.38 9.53
N ASP A 110 5.00 -6.36 10.08
CA ASP A 110 6.41 -6.40 10.44
C ASP A 110 6.68 -7.46 11.51
N GLU A 111 7.81 -8.17 11.40
CA GLU A 111 8.14 -9.31 12.27
C GLU A 111 8.15 -8.93 13.75
N GLU A 112 8.69 -7.76 14.10
CA GLU A 112 8.71 -7.26 15.48
C GLU A 112 7.29 -7.08 16.06
N THR A 113 6.38 -6.47 15.29
CA THR A 113 4.98 -6.33 15.73
C THR A 113 4.28 -7.68 15.77
N ALA A 114 4.58 -8.60 14.84
CA ALA A 114 4.00 -9.94 14.85
C ALA A 114 4.42 -10.74 16.10
N GLU A 115 5.70 -10.71 16.45
CA GLU A 115 6.22 -11.36 17.66
C GLU A 115 5.59 -10.80 18.94
N LYS A 116 5.45 -9.48 19.05
CA LYS A 116 4.78 -8.83 20.20
C LYS A 116 3.33 -9.30 20.34
N LEU A 117 2.58 -9.34 19.24
CA LEU A 117 1.18 -9.78 19.24
C LEU A 117 1.06 -11.26 19.61
N ILE A 118 1.93 -12.11 19.07
CA ILE A 118 1.96 -13.55 19.37
C ILE A 118 2.34 -13.79 20.83
N ALA A 119 3.30 -13.05 21.38
CA ALA A 119 3.68 -13.11 22.79
C ALA A 119 2.52 -12.71 23.73
N GLN A 120 1.67 -11.79 23.28
CA GLN A 120 0.42 -11.43 23.97
C GLN A 120 -0.71 -12.46 23.73
N GLY A 121 -0.47 -13.49 22.93
CA GLY A 121 -1.44 -14.51 22.54
C GLY A 121 -2.54 -14.00 21.62
N ILE A 122 -2.26 -12.98 20.81
CA ILE A 122 -3.13 -12.47 19.76
C ILE A 122 -2.80 -13.23 18.48
N HIS A 123 -3.82 -13.80 17.84
CA HIS A 123 -3.63 -14.62 16.65
C HIS A 123 -3.52 -13.75 15.38
N LEU A 124 -2.55 -14.09 14.53
CA LEU A 124 -2.35 -13.53 13.20
C LEU A 124 -2.56 -14.63 12.16
N GLU A 125 -3.04 -14.23 10.98
CA GLU A 125 -3.20 -15.12 9.85
C GLU A 125 -1.82 -15.33 9.19
N VAL A 126 -1.50 -16.57 8.82
CA VAL A 126 -0.28 -16.86 8.05
C VAL A 126 -0.69 -17.08 6.60
N ILE A 127 -0.30 -16.15 5.74
CA ILE A 127 -0.57 -16.23 4.31
C ILE A 127 0.64 -16.82 3.63
N GLU A 128 0.42 -17.94 2.95
CA GLU A 128 1.41 -18.54 2.07
C GLU A 128 1.21 -17.98 0.66
N SER A 129 2.17 -17.18 0.21
CA SER A 129 2.23 -16.72 -1.17
C SER A 129 3.11 -17.68 -1.96
N VAL A 130 2.51 -18.38 -2.92
CA VAL A 130 3.26 -19.12 -3.93
C VAL A 130 3.49 -18.17 -5.10
N PRO A 131 4.73 -17.70 -5.35
CA PRO A 131 4.99 -16.89 -6.55
C PRO A 131 4.60 -17.68 -7.80
N GLU A 132 4.10 -17.00 -8.83
CA GLU A 132 3.76 -17.64 -10.11
C GLU A 132 4.96 -18.45 -10.61
N ARG A 133 4.79 -19.77 -10.73
CA ARG A 133 5.83 -20.69 -11.18
C ARG A 133 5.65 -20.98 -12.66
N LEU A 134 6.73 -20.89 -13.42
CA LEU A 134 6.83 -21.59 -14.70
C LEU A 134 7.27 -23.03 -14.40
N ILE A 135 6.35 -23.98 -14.54
CA ILE A 135 6.64 -25.41 -14.33
C ILE A 135 7.24 -25.93 -15.63
N ILE A 136 8.49 -26.38 -15.59
CA ILE A 136 9.10 -27.18 -16.66
C ILE A 136 8.66 -28.63 -16.45
N ASN A 137 8.25 -29.32 -17.53
CA ASN A 137 7.87 -30.72 -17.47
C ASN A 137 9.02 -31.54 -16.81
N PRO A 138 8.77 -32.33 -15.76
CA PRO A 138 9.80 -33.14 -15.10
C PRO A 138 10.56 -34.09 -16.04
N GLU A 139 9.94 -34.56 -17.13
CA GLU A 139 10.63 -35.39 -18.13
C GLU A 139 11.76 -34.60 -18.85
N ILE A 140 11.58 -33.29 -19.01
CA ILE A 140 12.59 -32.38 -19.57
C ILE A 140 13.71 -32.12 -18.55
N LEU A 141 13.44 -32.23 -17.25
CA LEU A 141 14.45 -32.06 -16.20
C LEU A 141 15.44 -33.23 -16.11
N GLU A 142 15.08 -34.39 -16.66
CA GLU A 142 15.95 -35.57 -16.71
C GLU A 142 16.78 -35.62 -18.01
N ASP A 143 16.38 -34.86 -19.03
CA ASP A 143 17.05 -34.76 -20.32
C ASP A 143 18.04 -33.58 -20.36
N GLN A 144 19.33 -33.89 -20.29
CA GLN A 144 20.40 -32.88 -20.30
C GLN A 144 20.46 -32.07 -21.60
N GLU A 145 20.12 -32.65 -22.74
CA GLU A 145 20.12 -31.93 -24.03
C GLU A 145 18.97 -30.93 -24.08
N ALA A 146 17.80 -31.34 -23.60
CA ALA A 146 16.63 -30.48 -23.53
C ALA A 146 16.83 -29.30 -22.55
N ILE A 147 17.47 -29.52 -21.40
CA ILE A 147 17.83 -28.43 -20.47
C ILE A 147 18.80 -27.43 -21.12
N GLN A 148 19.81 -27.92 -21.84
CA GLN A 148 20.78 -27.05 -22.52
C GLN A 148 20.12 -26.22 -23.61
N ALA A 149 19.24 -26.82 -24.41
CA ALA A 149 18.46 -26.11 -25.44
C ALA A 149 17.56 -25.03 -24.83
N VAL A 150 16.90 -25.32 -23.70
CA VAL A 150 16.08 -24.35 -22.96
C VAL A 150 16.96 -23.22 -22.39
N ALA A 151 18.12 -23.54 -21.84
CA ALA A 151 19.06 -22.55 -21.29
C ALA A 151 19.62 -21.62 -22.39
N GLU A 152 19.96 -22.15 -23.57
CA GLU A 152 20.39 -21.36 -24.71
C GLU A 152 19.27 -20.46 -25.27
N ALA A 153 18.04 -20.99 -25.35
CA ALA A 153 16.87 -20.22 -25.76
C ALA A 153 16.57 -19.05 -24.80
N ILE A 154 16.75 -19.25 -23.48
CA ILE A 154 16.59 -18.18 -22.48
C ILE A 154 17.67 -17.11 -22.65
N LYS A 155 18.95 -17.51 -22.85
CA LYS A 155 20.08 -16.58 -23.03
C LYS A 155 20.00 -15.77 -24.32
N THR A 156 19.44 -16.34 -25.38
CA THR A 156 19.34 -15.68 -26.69
C THR A 156 18.10 -14.81 -26.82
N HIS A 157 17.07 -15.02 -26.00
CA HIS A 157 15.82 -14.25 -26.09
C HIS A 157 15.97 -12.84 -25.47
N PRO A 158 15.71 -11.75 -26.22
CA PRO A 158 16.02 -10.38 -25.80
C PRO A 158 15.24 -9.87 -24.58
N LYS A 159 14.15 -10.53 -24.18
CA LYS A 159 13.39 -10.21 -22.95
C LYS A 159 13.79 -11.05 -21.72
N LEU A 160 14.60 -12.09 -21.92
CA LEU A 160 14.95 -13.08 -20.89
C LEU A 160 16.47 -13.21 -20.67
N LYS A 161 17.29 -12.60 -21.53
CA LYS A 161 18.76 -12.64 -21.53
C LYS A 161 19.42 -12.33 -20.18
N ASP A 162 18.75 -11.54 -19.33
CA ASP A 162 19.23 -11.16 -17.98
C ASP A 162 18.33 -11.70 -16.86
N LYS A 163 17.38 -12.61 -17.15
CA LYS A 163 16.47 -13.19 -16.17
C LYS A 163 16.96 -14.55 -15.71
N VAL A 164 17.09 -14.71 -14.39
CA VAL A 164 17.37 -16.00 -13.76
C VAL A 164 16.10 -16.83 -13.74
N VAL A 165 16.17 -18.06 -14.26
CA VAL A 165 15.07 -19.03 -14.18
C VAL A 165 15.17 -19.76 -12.85
N VAL A 166 14.24 -19.49 -11.94
CA VAL A 166 14.16 -20.13 -10.63
C VAL A 166 13.34 -21.41 -10.77
N MET A 167 14.00 -22.56 -10.66
CA MET A 167 13.37 -23.88 -10.86
C MET A 167 12.45 -24.30 -9.70
N LYS A 168 12.73 -23.86 -8.48
CA LYS A 168 11.90 -24.08 -7.29
C LYS A 168 12.03 -22.87 -6.37
N GLN A 169 10.95 -22.12 -6.19
CA GLN A 169 10.87 -21.03 -5.22
C GLN A 169 10.00 -21.50 -4.07
N ALA A 170 10.55 -21.57 -2.85
CA ALA A 170 9.79 -21.91 -1.66
C ALA A 170 8.62 -20.93 -1.49
N ALA A 171 7.49 -21.41 -0.98
CA ALA A 171 6.37 -20.52 -0.67
C ALA A 171 6.82 -19.50 0.39
N GLU A 172 6.60 -18.21 0.13
CA GLU A 172 6.86 -17.18 1.12
C GLU A 172 5.68 -17.14 2.08
N LYS A 173 5.93 -17.48 3.35
CA LYS A 173 4.95 -17.29 4.43
C LYS A 173 5.11 -15.89 5.01
N HIS A 174 4.01 -15.19 5.23
CA HIS A 174 4.02 -13.92 5.93
C HIS A 174 2.81 -13.80 6.86
N TYR A 175 2.96 -13.00 7.92
CA TYR A 175 1.88 -12.70 8.84
C TYR A 175 0.99 -11.58 8.29
N ALA A 176 -0.31 -11.79 8.43
CA ALA A 176 -1.36 -10.86 8.05
C ALA A 176 -2.37 -10.69 9.20
N VAL A 177 -3.10 -9.59 9.16
CA VAL A 177 -4.09 -9.24 10.19
C VAL A 177 -5.35 -10.09 9.99
N SER A 178 -5.68 -10.92 10.97
CA SER A 178 -6.93 -11.69 10.97
C SER A 178 -8.12 -10.82 11.40
N GLU A 179 -9.35 -11.31 11.21
CA GLU A 179 -10.56 -10.60 11.66
C GLU A 179 -10.64 -10.48 13.19
N MET A 180 -10.05 -11.46 13.88
CA MET A 180 -10.05 -11.54 15.34
C MET A 180 -8.90 -10.78 15.98
N THR A 181 -7.89 -10.38 15.21
CA THR A 181 -6.71 -9.67 15.74
C THR A 181 -7.09 -8.36 16.45
N ILE A 182 -7.95 -7.54 15.84
CA ILE A 182 -8.38 -6.25 16.43
C ILE A 182 -9.28 -6.46 17.66
N PRO A 183 -10.31 -7.34 17.63
CA PRO A 183 -11.06 -7.69 18.84
C PRO A 183 -10.21 -8.25 19.98
N GLN A 184 -9.25 -9.13 19.69
CA GLN A 184 -8.36 -9.71 20.70
C GLN A 184 -7.42 -8.65 21.30
N LEU A 185 -6.92 -7.73 20.47
CA LEU A 185 -6.14 -6.59 20.92
C LEU A 185 -6.95 -5.71 21.89
N ALA A 186 -8.21 -5.42 21.58
CA ALA A 186 -9.08 -4.61 22.45
C ALA A 186 -9.30 -5.24 23.84
N ILE A 187 -9.33 -6.58 23.92
CA ILE A 187 -9.50 -7.31 25.20
C ILE A 187 -8.20 -7.32 26.02
N LYS A 188 -7.06 -7.50 25.35
CA LYS A 188 -5.79 -7.83 26.01
C LYS A 188 -4.92 -6.63 26.33
N ALA A 189 -5.11 -5.54 25.61
CA ALA A 189 -4.20 -4.43 25.70
C ALA A 189 -4.49 -3.55 26.92
N LYS A 190 -3.41 -3.02 27.51
CA LYS A 190 -3.43 -2.33 28.80
C LYS A 190 -2.89 -0.90 28.73
N ASP A 191 -2.22 -0.54 27.64
CA ASP A 191 -1.57 0.75 27.44
C ASP A 191 -2.11 1.45 26.18
N GLU A 192 -2.44 2.73 26.31
CA GLU A 192 -2.97 3.57 25.23
C GLU A 192 -1.94 3.81 24.13
N ALA A 193 -0.68 4.04 24.50
CA ALA A 193 0.38 4.32 23.53
C ALA A 193 0.70 3.09 22.67
N GLU A 194 0.82 1.92 23.31
CA GLU A 194 1.04 0.64 22.63
C GLU A 194 -0.11 0.29 21.68
N ILE A 195 -1.37 0.40 22.13
CA ILE A 195 -2.54 0.12 21.28
C ILE A 195 -2.58 1.08 20.09
N ARG A 196 -2.30 2.36 20.32
CA ARG A 196 -2.31 3.36 19.25
C ARG A 196 -1.30 3.02 18.15
N GLU A 197 -0.08 2.63 18.53
CA GLU A 197 0.95 2.21 17.58
C GLU A 197 0.52 0.97 16.79
N VAL A 198 0.06 -0.05 17.50
CA VAL A 198 -0.35 -1.33 16.90
C VAL A 198 -1.57 -1.13 15.99
N ILE A 199 -2.59 -0.39 16.41
CA ILE A 199 -3.74 -0.06 15.56
C ILE A 199 -3.31 0.71 14.32
N GLY A 200 -2.37 1.66 14.45
CA GLY A 200 -1.80 2.39 13.30
C GLY A 200 -1.13 1.46 12.27
N LYS A 201 -0.53 0.35 12.73
CA LYS A 201 0.13 -0.63 11.87
C LYS A 201 -0.83 -1.68 11.30
N LEU A 202 -1.82 -2.12 12.06
CA LEU A 202 -2.70 -3.26 11.73
C LEU A 202 -4.05 -2.86 11.11
N SER A 203 -4.43 -1.58 11.17
CA SER A 203 -5.73 -1.12 10.73
C SER A 203 -5.65 0.07 9.80
N SER A 204 -6.76 0.35 9.12
CA SER A 204 -6.94 1.58 8.37
C SER A 204 -8.24 2.24 8.80
N VAL A 205 -8.18 3.54 9.07
CA VAL A 205 -9.37 4.35 9.27
C VAL A 205 -9.86 4.84 7.91
N SER A 206 -11.06 4.40 7.55
CA SER A 206 -11.76 4.94 6.40
C SER A 206 -12.76 6.00 6.85
N VAL A 207 -12.61 7.20 6.29
CA VAL A 207 -13.62 8.26 6.35
C VAL A 207 -14.43 8.14 5.06
N GLY A 208 -15.73 7.85 5.19
CA GLY A 208 -16.64 7.70 4.06
C GLY A 208 -16.84 9.00 3.28
N ARG A 209 -17.69 8.94 2.25
CA ARG A 209 -18.04 10.14 1.47
C ARG A 209 -18.72 11.15 2.39
N PHE A 210 -18.26 12.40 2.33
CA PHE A 210 -18.93 13.50 3.00
C PHE A 210 -20.32 13.70 2.37
N VAL A 211 -21.36 13.52 3.18
CA VAL A 211 -22.72 13.91 2.84
C VAL A 211 -22.89 15.32 3.34
N ILE A 212 -23.01 16.27 2.40
CA ILE A 212 -23.30 17.66 2.71
C ILE A 212 -24.78 17.71 3.09
N GLU A 213 -25.10 18.23 4.28
CA GLU A 213 -26.50 18.45 4.64
C GLU A 213 -27.08 19.48 3.64
N GLU A 214 -28.12 19.09 2.90
CA GLU A 214 -28.76 19.97 1.92
C GLU A 214 -29.33 21.19 2.65
N CYS A 215 -28.69 22.36 2.46
CA CYS A 215 -29.38 23.62 2.67
C CYS A 215 -30.09 23.92 1.35
N ALA A 216 -31.34 24.38 1.44
CA ALA A 216 -32.22 24.61 0.30
C ALA A 216 -31.66 25.63 -0.74
N ASP A 217 -30.57 26.33 -0.41
CA ASP A 217 -29.92 27.31 -1.28
C ASP A 217 -28.39 27.06 -1.36
N GLY A 218 -27.89 26.79 -2.57
CA GLY A 218 -26.47 26.61 -2.85
C GLY A 218 -25.62 27.86 -2.59
N GLY A 219 -26.23 29.05 -2.52
CA GLY A 219 -25.56 30.29 -2.10
C GLY A 219 -25.20 30.27 -0.61
N GLU A 220 -26.08 29.75 0.24
CA GLU A 220 -25.88 29.68 1.68
C GLU A 220 -24.79 28.66 2.04
N GLN A 221 -24.72 27.53 1.33
CA GLN A 221 -23.65 26.54 1.51
C GLN A 221 -22.27 27.10 1.16
N LYS A 222 -22.16 27.87 0.06
CA LYS A 222 -20.91 28.55 -0.32
C LYS A 222 -20.50 29.57 0.72
N LYS A 223 -21.45 30.39 1.21
CA LYS A 223 -21.18 31.39 2.25
C LYS A 223 -20.68 30.72 3.54
N LYS A 224 -21.36 29.68 4.02
CA LYS A 224 -20.91 28.91 5.20
C LYS A 224 -19.55 28.24 4.99
N ALA A 225 -19.29 27.68 3.81
CA ALA A 225 -17.98 27.11 3.50
C ALA A 225 -16.87 28.18 3.55
N MET A 226 -17.13 29.37 2.99
CA MET A 226 -16.20 30.50 3.08
C MET A 226 -16.02 30.97 4.53
N GLU A 227 -17.09 31.11 5.31
CA GLU A 227 -17.01 31.46 6.74
C GLU A 227 -16.16 30.46 7.53
N ILE A 228 -16.29 29.16 7.28
CA ILE A 228 -15.47 28.13 7.94
C ILE A 228 -14.01 28.24 7.50
N LEU A 229 -13.74 28.43 6.21
CA LEU A 229 -12.38 28.46 5.68
C LEU A 229 -11.63 29.73 6.11
N PHE A 230 -12.24 30.89 5.94
CA PHE A 230 -11.66 32.19 6.31
C PHE A 230 -11.72 32.44 7.82
N GLY A 231 -12.83 32.09 8.47
CA GLY A 231 -12.99 32.26 9.92
C GLY A 231 -12.07 31.39 10.76
N ARG A 232 -11.54 30.28 10.19
CA ARG A 232 -10.53 29.43 10.83
C ARG A 232 -9.10 29.68 10.32
N GLY A 233 -8.89 30.71 9.48
CA GLY A 233 -7.59 31.06 8.92
C GLY A 233 -6.96 29.97 8.06
N ILE A 234 -7.78 29.16 7.39
CA ILE A 234 -7.32 28.10 6.47
C ILE A 234 -7.01 28.69 5.09
N LEU A 235 -7.78 29.71 4.71
CA LEU A 235 -7.59 30.60 3.55
C LEU A 235 -7.48 32.03 4.07
#